data_AF-A0A1V5GLK5-F1
#
_entry.id   AF-A0A1V5GLK5-F1
#
_cell.length_a   1.000
_cell.length_b   1.000
_cell.length_c   1.000
_cell.angle_alpha   90.00
_cell.angle_beta   90.00
_cell.angle_gamma   90.00
#
_symmetry.space_group_name_H-M   'P 1'
#
loop_
_entity.id
_entity.type
_entity.pdbx_description
1 polymer ?
#
loop_
_entity_poly.entity_id
_entity_poly.type
_entity_poly.pdbx_seq_one_letter_code
_entity_poly.pdbx_strand_id
1 'polypeptide(L)'
;MEFFNGILSIHGVGFLMISVIAIAALGYILGRITIKGVSLGTAGVFIVALLYGCVFYKQLSDEINTDFVTNALKIVDNLGLILFVTAVGFIAGPNFFANFKKNFKSYVLLAIIIILSGGLVCAGCILVGRNFTDLQSDEFTAMLTGILSGALTSTPGFSAAKDAVGSDHLQSIVSVGYAIAYIFGVIGVVLFVQIIPKIMKADMAHERELLAPTGSKSQRSPRRWADCLKWTISASCHSHLQQLSESS
;
A
#
# COMPACT_ATOMS: atom_id res chain seq x y z
N MET A 1 -16.31 -8.08 30.13
CA MET A 1 -17.49 -8.97 30.20
C MET A 1 -17.34 -9.98 29.07
N GLU A 2 -17.00 -11.21 29.42
CA GLU A 2 -16.75 -12.29 28.44
C GLU A 2 -18.09 -12.94 28.08
N PHE A 3 -18.55 -12.69 26.86
CA PHE A 3 -19.71 -13.40 26.31
C PHE A 3 -19.22 -14.61 25.52
N PHE A 4 -19.85 -15.77 25.74
CA PHE A 4 -19.47 -17.07 25.17
C PHE A 4 -18.14 -17.63 25.67
N ASN A 5 -18.04 -17.95 26.96
CA ASN A 5 -17.07 -18.93 27.48
C ASN A 5 -15.61 -18.69 27.04
N GLY A 6 -15.16 -17.43 27.02
CA GLY A 6 -13.79 -17.04 26.65
C GLY A 6 -13.46 -16.98 25.14
N ILE A 7 -14.43 -17.23 24.24
CA ILE A 7 -14.21 -17.29 22.78
C ILE A 7 -14.27 -15.92 22.09
N LEU A 8 -14.97 -14.94 22.66
CA LEU A 8 -15.08 -13.58 22.12
C LEU A 8 -14.66 -12.54 23.16
N SER A 9 -13.36 -12.19 23.16
CA SER A 9 -12.88 -11.01 23.87
C SER A 9 -13.34 -9.75 23.12
N ILE A 10 -14.49 -9.21 23.53
CA ILE A 10 -15.03 -7.93 23.06
C ILE A 10 -14.00 -6.80 23.24
N HIS A 11 -13.14 -6.93 24.25
CA HIS A 11 -12.10 -5.98 24.56
C HIS A 11 -11.01 -5.92 23.47
N GLY A 12 -10.51 -7.08 23.02
CA GLY A 12 -9.48 -7.16 21.98
C GLY A 12 -9.96 -6.65 20.62
N VAL A 13 -11.16 -7.04 20.19
CA VAL A 13 -11.72 -6.58 18.91
C VAL A 13 -11.97 -5.07 18.92
N GLY A 14 -12.50 -4.53 20.02
CA GLY A 14 -12.70 -3.08 20.18
C GLY A 14 -11.37 -2.31 20.14
N PHE A 15 -10.34 -2.82 20.82
CA PHE A 15 -9.01 -2.24 20.82
C PHE A 15 -8.36 -2.23 19.42
N LEU A 16 -8.47 -3.33 18.66
CA LEU A 16 -7.96 -3.40 17.28
C LEU A 16 -8.69 -2.45 16.34
N MET A 17 -10.01 -2.33 16.43
CA MET A 17 -10.78 -1.38 15.61
C MET A 17 -10.39 0.08 15.88
N ILE A 18 -10.29 0.46 17.15
CA ILE A 18 -9.83 1.80 17.53
C ILE A 18 -8.40 2.04 17.05
N SER A 19 -7.54 1.03 17.15
CA SER A 19 -6.15 1.10 16.66
C SER A 19 -6.09 1.41 15.15
N VAL A 20 -6.86 0.70 14.32
CA VAL A 20 -6.88 0.91 12.86
C VAL A 20 -7.38 2.32 12.51
N ILE A 21 -8.44 2.79 13.16
CA ILE A 21 -8.96 4.15 12.95
C ILE A 21 -7.93 5.20 13.39
N ALA A 22 -7.27 4.99 14.54
CA ALA A 22 -6.23 5.89 15.02
C ALA A 22 -5.04 5.95 14.07
N ILE A 23 -4.57 4.80 13.55
CA ILE A 23 -3.50 4.72 12.55
C ILE A 23 -3.89 5.46 11.28
N ALA A 24 -5.12 5.26 10.78
CA ALA A 24 -5.60 5.97 9.59
C ALA A 24 -5.66 7.48 9.82
N ALA A 25 -6.28 7.92 10.92
CA ALA A 25 -6.42 9.35 11.24
C ALA A 25 -5.06 10.03 11.43
N LEU A 26 -4.19 9.48 12.26
CA LEU A 26 -2.84 10.00 12.49
C LEU A 26 -1.98 9.92 11.23
N GLY A 27 -2.12 8.84 10.46
CA GLY A 27 -1.44 8.64 9.18
C GLY A 27 -1.78 9.70 8.15
N TYR A 28 -3.06 10.03 7.99
CA TYR A 28 -3.50 11.10 7.09
C TYR A 28 -3.09 12.49 7.56
N ILE A 29 -3.15 12.75 8.88
CA ILE A 29 -2.69 14.02 9.46
C ILE A 29 -1.19 14.19 9.23
N LEU A 30 -0.39 13.17 9.54
CA LEU A 30 1.06 13.19 9.36
C LEU A 30 1.45 13.25 7.88
N GLY A 31 0.71 12.55 7.00
CA GLY A 31 0.90 12.60 5.55
C GLY A 31 0.64 13.98 4.93
N ARG A 32 -0.21 14.81 5.57
CA ARG A 32 -0.47 16.21 5.18
C ARG A 32 0.63 17.17 5.63
N ILE A 33 1.47 16.80 6.59
CA ILE A 33 2.56 17.65 7.06
C ILE A 33 3.62 17.71 5.95
N THR A 34 3.87 18.92 5.47
CA THR A 34 4.88 19.19 4.46
C THR A 34 6.11 19.77 5.12
N ILE A 35 7.24 19.07 5.06
CA ILE A 35 8.50 19.55 5.64
C ILE A 35 9.41 19.95 4.49
N LYS A 36 9.87 21.22 4.44
CA LYS A 36 10.82 21.71 3.41
C LYS A 36 10.37 21.48 1.95
N GLY A 37 9.06 21.55 1.68
CA GLY A 37 8.48 21.33 0.35
C GLY A 37 8.35 19.85 -0.04
N VAL A 38 8.62 18.94 0.90
CA VAL A 38 8.48 17.48 0.76
C VAL A 38 7.17 17.08 1.44
N SER A 39 6.20 16.66 0.64
CA SER A 39 4.95 16.07 1.12
C SER A 39 5.10 14.56 1.15
N LEU A 40 4.93 13.93 2.32
CA LEU A 40 4.87 12.46 2.42
C LEU A 40 3.62 11.88 1.75
N GLY A 41 2.52 12.65 1.71
CA GLY A 41 1.28 12.22 1.05
C GLY A 41 0.67 10.98 1.73
N THR A 42 0.10 10.09 0.94
CA THR A 42 -0.53 8.85 1.44
C THR A 42 0.46 7.86 2.05
N ALA A 43 1.76 8.02 1.80
CA ALA A 43 2.81 7.22 2.43
C ALA A 43 2.89 7.40 3.96
N GLY A 44 2.39 8.53 4.49
CA GLY A 44 2.34 8.79 5.93
C GLY A 44 1.54 7.74 6.71
N VAL A 45 0.51 7.14 6.08
CA VAL A 45 -0.30 6.09 6.72
C VAL A 45 0.53 4.84 7.00
N PHE A 46 1.39 4.43 6.08
CA PHE A 46 2.26 3.26 6.26
C PHE A 46 3.31 3.48 7.35
N ILE A 47 3.90 4.69 7.41
CA ILE A 47 4.89 5.03 8.44
C ILE A 47 4.25 5.02 9.83
N VAL A 48 3.06 5.61 9.97
CA VAL A 48 2.33 5.62 11.25
C VAL A 48 1.88 4.20 11.63
N ALA A 49 1.43 3.38 10.67
CA ALA A 49 1.04 2.00 10.93
C ALA A 49 2.19 1.18 11.51
N LEU A 50 3.40 1.31 10.95
CA LEU A 50 4.56 0.55 11.42
C LEU A 50 5.10 1.08 12.75
N LEU A 51 5.15 2.41 12.93
CA LEU A 51 5.51 3.01 14.22
C LEU A 51 4.54 2.58 15.32
N TYR A 52 3.24 2.59 15.03
CA TYR A 52 2.22 2.11 15.96
C TYR A 52 2.43 0.63 16.31
N GLY A 53 2.65 -0.22 15.29
CA GLY A 53 2.93 -1.65 15.51
C GLY A 53 4.19 -1.91 16.34
N CYS A 54 5.24 -1.11 16.18
CA CYS A 54 6.48 -1.25 16.94
C CYS A 54 6.33 -0.77 18.40
N VAL A 55 5.63 0.35 18.62
CA VAL A 55 5.44 0.94 19.97
C VAL A 55 4.43 0.15 20.81
N PHE A 56 3.34 -0.31 20.19
CA PHE A 56 2.24 -1.01 20.88
C PHE A 56 2.32 -2.54 20.72
N TYR A 57 3.48 -3.08 20.32
CA TYR A 57 3.69 -4.52 20.10
C TYR A 57 3.25 -5.38 21.30
N LYS A 58 3.59 -4.99 22.53
CA LYS A 58 3.29 -5.79 23.74
C LYS A 58 1.78 -5.90 24.01
N GLN A 59 1.08 -4.78 23.90
CA GLN A 59 -0.37 -4.73 24.06
C GLN A 59 -1.09 -5.46 22.91
N LEU A 60 -0.54 -5.40 21.69
CA LEU A 60 -1.05 -6.17 20.56
C LEU A 60 -0.82 -7.67 20.75
N SER A 61 0.36 -8.09 21.22
CA SER A 61 0.68 -9.51 21.36
C SER A 61 -0.24 -10.22 22.37
N ASP A 62 -0.62 -9.54 23.44
CA ASP A 62 -1.50 -10.11 24.46
C ASP A 62 -2.93 -10.35 23.92
N GLU A 63 -3.42 -9.46 23.06
CA GLU A 63 -4.76 -9.57 22.45
C GLU A 63 -4.79 -10.46 21.19
N ILE A 64 -3.68 -10.54 20.44
CA ILE A 64 -3.56 -11.34 19.19
C ILE A 64 -3.32 -12.84 19.46
N ASN A 65 -2.90 -13.22 20.67
CA ASN A 65 -2.64 -14.62 21.08
C ASN A 65 -3.88 -15.53 21.07
N THR A 66 -5.07 -15.00 20.77
CA THR A 66 -6.26 -15.82 20.56
C THR A 66 -6.31 -16.34 19.12
N ASP A 67 -6.47 -17.66 18.94
CA ASP A 67 -6.53 -18.31 17.62
C ASP A 67 -7.57 -17.65 16.69
N PHE A 68 -8.68 -17.19 17.27
CA PHE A 68 -9.73 -16.49 16.52
C PHE A 68 -9.24 -15.18 15.90
N VAL A 69 -8.53 -14.34 16.67
CA VAL A 69 -8.02 -13.05 16.19
C VAL A 69 -6.96 -13.25 15.10
N THR A 70 -6.05 -14.21 15.29
CA THR A 70 -5.03 -14.52 14.28
C THR A 70 -5.66 -14.96 12.94
N ASN A 71 -6.68 -15.82 12.98
CA ASN A 71 -7.40 -16.24 11.77
C ASN A 71 -8.17 -15.07 11.12
N ALA A 72 -8.81 -14.20 11.92
CA ALA A 72 -9.49 -13.02 11.42
C ALA A 72 -8.51 -12.04 10.73
N LEU A 73 -7.33 -11.78 11.32
CA LEU A 73 -6.30 -10.94 10.71
C LEU A 73 -5.79 -11.53 9.38
N LYS A 74 -5.58 -12.85 9.29
CA LYS A 74 -5.19 -13.50 8.03
C LYS A 74 -6.24 -13.30 6.93
N ILE A 75 -7.53 -13.39 7.28
CA ILE A 75 -8.61 -13.14 6.32
C ILE A 75 -8.60 -11.69 5.87
N VAL A 76 -8.47 -10.74 6.80
CA VAL A 76 -8.42 -9.30 6.49
C VAL A 76 -7.21 -8.95 5.63
N ASP A 77 -6.04 -9.50 5.92
CA ASP A 77 -4.81 -9.29 5.14
C ASP A 77 -4.96 -9.80 3.71
N ASN A 78 -5.42 -11.04 3.53
CA ASN A 78 -5.63 -11.61 2.19
C ASN A 78 -6.73 -10.86 1.41
N LEU A 79 -7.86 -10.54 2.04
CA LEU A 79 -8.92 -9.76 1.39
C LEU A 79 -8.45 -8.34 1.04
N GLY A 80 -7.74 -7.68 1.95
CA GLY A 80 -7.18 -6.34 1.75
C GLY A 80 -6.18 -6.33 0.59
N LEU A 81 -5.30 -7.33 0.53
CA LEU A 81 -4.34 -7.49 -0.55
C LEU A 81 -5.03 -7.72 -1.90
N ILE A 82 -6.04 -8.60 -1.96
CA ILE A 82 -6.80 -8.86 -3.19
C ILE A 82 -7.49 -7.58 -3.67
N LEU A 83 -8.23 -6.90 -2.79
CA LEU A 83 -8.91 -5.65 -3.13
C LEU A 83 -7.93 -4.56 -3.58
N PHE A 84 -6.78 -4.45 -2.90
CA PHE A 84 -5.73 -3.51 -3.26
C PHE A 84 -5.14 -3.80 -4.65
N VAL A 85 -4.72 -5.04 -4.91
CA VAL A 85 -4.13 -5.43 -6.20
C VAL A 85 -5.14 -5.29 -7.33
N THR A 86 -6.41 -5.65 -7.11
CA THR A 86 -7.48 -5.44 -8.08
C THR A 86 -7.72 -3.96 -8.37
N ALA A 87 -7.78 -3.10 -7.34
CA ALA A 87 -7.98 -1.67 -7.52
C ALA A 87 -6.82 -1.02 -8.30
N VAL A 88 -5.57 -1.31 -7.91
CA VAL A 88 -4.38 -0.81 -8.63
C VAL A 88 -4.35 -1.33 -10.07
N GLY A 89 -4.70 -2.61 -10.28
CA GLY A 89 -4.80 -3.22 -11.60
C GLY A 89 -5.83 -2.53 -12.50
N PHE A 90 -7.00 -2.18 -11.97
CA PHE A 90 -8.05 -1.50 -12.73
C PHE A 90 -7.65 -0.06 -13.10
N ILE A 91 -7.00 0.66 -12.18
CA ILE A 91 -6.50 2.03 -12.42
C ILE A 91 -5.38 2.03 -13.46
N ALA A 92 -4.43 1.09 -13.35
CA ALA A 92 -3.28 0.99 -14.24
C ALA A 92 -3.61 0.40 -15.61
N GLY A 93 -4.63 -0.46 -15.71
CA GLY A 93 -5.01 -1.24 -16.90
C GLY A 93 -5.00 -0.46 -18.21
N PRO A 94 -5.87 0.55 -18.41
CA PRO A 94 -5.98 1.24 -19.70
C PRO A 94 -4.68 1.95 -20.11
N ASN A 95 -3.98 2.57 -19.15
CA ASN A 95 -2.71 3.24 -19.40
C ASN A 95 -1.59 2.23 -19.71
N PHE A 96 -1.57 1.08 -19.04
CA PHE A 96 -0.59 0.03 -19.27
C PHE A 96 -0.70 -0.53 -20.69
N PHE A 97 -1.89 -0.93 -21.15
CA PHE A 97 -2.06 -1.48 -22.50
C PHE A 97 -1.70 -0.47 -23.60
N ALA A 98 -2.08 0.80 -23.44
CA ALA A 98 -1.73 1.85 -24.40
C ALA A 98 -0.21 2.08 -24.47
N ASN A 99 0.47 2.12 -23.32
CA ASN A 99 1.91 2.31 -23.25
C ASN A 99 2.70 1.06 -23.68
N PHE A 100 2.22 -0.12 -23.34
CA PHE A 100 2.82 -1.40 -23.71
C PHE A 100 2.85 -1.54 -25.23
N LYS A 101 1.76 -1.21 -25.94
CA LYS A 101 1.74 -1.27 -27.42
C LYS A 101 2.75 -0.33 -28.08
N LYS A 102 3.00 0.84 -27.47
CA LYS A 102 3.91 1.87 -28.02
C LYS A 102 5.38 1.59 -27.73
N ASN A 103 5.70 1.13 -26.51
CA ASN A 103 7.09 1.03 -26.03
C ASN A 103 7.43 -0.34 -25.42
N PHE A 104 6.80 -1.43 -25.89
CA PHE A 104 6.93 -2.77 -25.30
C PHE A 104 8.38 -3.20 -25.08
N LYS A 105 9.26 -2.94 -26.05
CA LYS A 105 10.68 -3.35 -26.00
C LYS A 105 11.42 -2.73 -24.81
N SER A 106 11.18 -1.44 -24.54
CA SER A 106 11.83 -0.73 -23.45
C SER A 106 11.31 -1.18 -22.08
N TYR A 107 9.99 -1.37 -21.96
CA TYR A 107 9.39 -1.87 -20.72
C TYR A 107 9.82 -3.29 -20.38
N VAL A 108 9.87 -4.19 -21.37
CA VAL A 108 10.32 -5.58 -21.17
C VAL A 108 11.80 -5.60 -20.78
N LEU A 109 12.65 -4.83 -21.46
CA LEU A 109 14.08 -4.75 -21.10
C LEU A 109 14.26 -4.26 -19.66
N LEU A 110 13.55 -3.20 -19.27
CA LEU A 110 13.61 -2.66 -17.91
C LEU A 110 13.13 -3.69 -16.87
N ALA A 111 12.03 -4.39 -17.15
CA ALA A 111 11.52 -5.44 -16.27
C ALA A 111 12.54 -6.58 -16.12
N ILE A 112 13.16 -7.03 -17.20
CA ILE A 112 14.21 -8.07 -17.17
C ILE A 112 15.40 -7.59 -16.32
N ILE A 113 15.86 -6.35 -16.51
CA ILE A 113 16.98 -5.81 -15.73
C ILE A 113 16.62 -5.78 -14.23
N ILE A 114 15.42 -5.33 -13.86
CA ILE A 114 14.99 -5.27 -12.46
C ILE A 114 14.87 -6.67 -11.86
N ILE A 115 14.25 -7.62 -12.58
CA ILE A 115 14.07 -9.00 -12.10
C ILE A 115 15.42 -9.70 -11.95
N LEU A 116 16.31 -9.57 -12.94
CA LEU A 116 17.64 -10.18 -12.88
C LEU A 116 18.50 -9.54 -11.80
N SER A 117 18.56 -8.20 -11.73
CA SER A 117 19.36 -7.52 -10.71
C SER A 117 18.84 -7.77 -9.30
N GLY A 118 17.53 -7.61 -9.06
CA GLY A 118 16.91 -7.87 -7.76
C GLY A 118 16.99 -9.34 -7.36
N GLY A 119 16.73 -10.25 -8.30
CA GLY A 119 16.84 -11.70 -8.10
C GLY A 119 18.27 -12.15 -7.82
N LEU A 120 19.26 -11.63 -8.56
CA LEU A 120 20.68 -11.96 -8.36
C LEU A 120 21.20 -11.41 -7.04
N VAL A 121 20.81 -10.19 -6.67
CA VAL A 121 21.16 -9.61 -5.35
C VAL A 121 20.53 -10.43 -4.23
N CYS A 122 19.25 -10.79 -4.34
CA CYS A 122 18.58 -11.64 -3.36
C CYS A 122 19.24 -13.02 -3.26
N ALA A 123 19.51 -13.68 -4.38
CA ALA A 123 20.20 -14.96 -4.43
C ALA A 123 21.63 -14.87 -3.87
N GLY A 124 22.35 -13.79 -4.17
CA GLY A 124 23.68 -13.52 -3.61
C GLY A 124 23.63 -13.35 -2.09
N CYS A 125 22.66 -12.59 -1.58
CA CYS A 125 22.43 -12.45 -0.14
C CYS A 125 22.07 -13.78 0.52
N ILE A 126 21.27 -14.64 -0.12
CA ILE A 126 20.96 -15.98 0.37
C ILE A 126 22.23 -16.84 0.43
N LEU A 127 23.02 -16.88 -0.65
CA LEU A 127 24.20 -17.72 -0.75
C LEU A 127 25.30 -17.30 0.24
N VAL A 128 25.54 -16.00 0.39
CA VAL A 128 26.53 -15.49 1.33
C VAL A 128 26.01 -15.61 2.77
N GLY A 129 24.75 -15.22 3.02
CA GLY A 129 24.15 -15.20 4.36
C GLY A 129 23.96 -16.58 4.98
N ARG A 130 23.80 -17.63 4.15
CA ARG A 130 23.73 -19.04 4.59
C ARG A 130 24.98 -19.51 5.34
N ASN A 131 26.15 -18.95 5.04
CA ASN A 131 27.39 -19.33 5.72
C ASN A 131 27.63 -18.59 7.05
N PHE A 132 26.91 -17.49 7.30
CA PHE A 132 27.12 -16.62 8.46
C PHE A 132 26.00 -16.70 9.50
N THR A 133 24.94 -17.48 9.27
CA THR A 133 23.73 -17.46 10.11
C THR A 133 23.24 -18.87 10.45
N ASP A 134 22.94 -19.12 11.73
CA ASP A 134 22.33 -20.37 12.26
C ASP A 134 20.80 -20.49 12.02
N LEU A 135 20.21 -19.59 11.23
CA LEU A 135 18.78 -19.63 10.92
C LEU A 135 18.47 -20.80 9.97
N GLN A 136 17.28 -21.40 10.11
CA GLN A 136 16.79 -22.38 9.14
C GLN A 136 16.81 -21.74 7.74
N SER A 137 17.32 -22.48 6.75
CA SER A 137 17.52 -22.00 5.38
C SER A 137 16.25 -21.38 4.78
N ASP A 138 15.10 -21.87 5.22
CA ASP A 138 13.80 -21.54 4.66
C ASP A 138 13.24 -20.25 5.27
N GLU A 139 13.46 -20.01 6.57
CA GLU A 139 13.11 -18.76 7.25
C GLU A 139 13.91 -17.59 6.71
N PHE A 140 15.22 -17.80 6.52
CA PHE A 140 16.11 -16.78 5.96
C PHE A 140 15.72 -16.43 4.51
N THR A 141 15.36 -17.44 3.72
CA THR A 141 14.89 -17.25 2.34
C THR A 141 13.55 -16.51 2.31
N ALA A 142 12.60 -16.87 3.19
CA ALA A 142 11.30 -16.20 3.32
C ALA A 142 11.44 -14.72 3.73
N MET A 143 12.35 -14.41 4.65
CA MET A 143 12.62 -13.04 5.05
C MET A 143 13.19 -12.21 3.89
N LEU A 144 14.14 -12.78 3.14
CA LEU A 144 14.79 -12.10 2.01
C LEU A 144 13.83 -11.87 0.83
N THR A 145 12.92 -12.80 0.54
CA THR A 145 11.87 -12.57 -0.48
C THR A 145 10.88 -11.49 -0.04
N GLY A 146 10.55 -11.43 1.25
CA GLY A 146 9.83 -10.32 1.86
C GLY A 146 10.56 -8.98 1.69
N ILE A 147 11.84 -8.93 2.03
CA ILE A 147 12.67 -7.72 1.88
C ILE A 147 12.76 -7.29 0.41
N LEU A 148 12.94 -8.22 -0.53
CA LEU A 148 12.98 -7.92 -1.96
C LEU A 148 11.68 -7.27 -2.44
N SER A 149 10.53 -7.85 -2.09
CA SER A 149 9.23 -7.29 -2.47
C SER A 149 8.94 -5.94 -1.80
N GLY A 150 9.36 -5.76 -0.55
CA GLY A 150 9.22 -4.50 0.19
C GLY A 150 10.13 -3.39 -0.36
N ALA A 151 11.39 -3.70 -0.68
CA ALA A 151 12.35 -2.76 -1.26
C ALA A 151 11.90 -2.29 -2.65
N LEU A 152 11.36 -3.21 -3.46
CA LEU A 152 10.76 -2.88 -4.76
C LEU A 152 9.35 -2.27 -4.64
N THR A 153 8.83 -2.10 -3.41
CA THR A 153 7.47 -1.58 -3.14
C THR A 153 6.39 -2.33 -3.96
N SER A 154 6.61 -3.64 -4.20
CA SER A 154 5.80 -4.46 -5.09
C SER A 154 4.85 -5.35 -4.29
N THR A 155 3.65 -4.82 -3.99
CA THR A 155 2.60 -5.57 -3.28
C THR A 155 2.15 -6.84 -3.99
N PRO A 156 2.06 -6.91 -5.34
CA PRO A 156 1.82 -8.19 -6.03
C PRO A 156 2.97 -9.18 -5.84
N GLY A 157 4.22 -8.70 -5.79
CA GLY A 157 5.38 -9.53 -5.47
C GLY A 157 5.35 -10.05 -4.04
N PHE A 158 4.84 -9.27 -3.09
CA PHE A 158 4.61 -9.69 -1.70
C PHE A 158 3.58 -10.82 -1.61
N SER A 159 2.46 -10.72 -2.33
CA SER A 159 1.47 -11.80 -2.43
C SER A 159 2.09 -13.08 -2.97
N ALA A 160 2.81 -12.98 -4.08
CA ALA A 160 3.48 -14.13 -4.70
C ALA A 160 4.52 -14.76 -3.77
N ALA A 161 5.23 -13.96 -2.97
CA ALA A 161 6.18 -14.45 -1.99
C ALA A 161 5.50 -15.21 -0.84
N LYS A 162 4.34 -14.75 -0.36
CA LYS A 162 3.54 -15.46 0.66
C LYS A 162 2.98 -16.78 0.13
N ASP A 163 2.52 -16.81 -1.11
CA ASP A 163 2.00 -18.03 -1.74
C ASP A 163 3.12 -19.06 -1.98
N ALA A 164 4.34 -18.61 -2.27
CA ALA A 164 5.49 -19.48 -2.53
C ALA A 164 6.01 -20.23 -1.29
N VAL A 165 5.85 -19.67 -0.08
CA VAL A 165 6.40 -20.28 1.15
C VAL A 165 5.46 -21.26 1.84
N GLY A 166 4.18 -21.32 1.45
CA GLY A 166 3.19 -22.38 1.76
C GLY A 166 2.81 -22.61 3.22
N SER A 167 3.63 -22.20 4.19
CA SER A 167 3.42 -22.39 5.63
C SER A 167 3.14 -21.06 6.32
N ASP A 168 2.19 -21.08 7.27
CA ASP A 168 1.73 -19.89 8.00
C ASP A 168 2.85 -19.16 8.75
N HIS A 169 3.80 -19.93 9.30
CA HIS A 169 4.96 -19.41 9.99
C HIS A 169 5.87 -18.62 9.04
N LEU A 170 6.20 -19.21 7.88
CA LEU A 170 7.03 -18.53 6.87
C LEU A 170 6.31 -17.33 6.26
N GLN A 171 5.00 -17.38 6.04
CA GLN A 171 4.22 -16.23 5.56
C GLN A 171 4.30 -15.03 6.52
N SER A 172 4.32 -15.29 7.82
CA SER A 172 4.50 -14.25 8.85
C SER A 172 5.89 -13.62 8.73
N ILE A 173 6.93 -14.44 8.50
CA ILE A 173 8.30 -13.96 8.29
C ILE A 173 8.43 -13.12 7.01
N VAL A 174 7.78 -13.52 5.90
CA VAL A 174 7.73 -12.73 4.65
C VAL A 174 7.12 -11.35 4.94
N SER A 175 6.04 -11.30 5.73
CA SER A 175 5.33 -10.06 6.11
C SER A 175 6.21 -9.12 6.92
N VAL A 176 7.01 -9.67 7.84
CA VAL A 176 7.98 -8.89 8.62
C VAL A 176 9.07 -8.31 7.70
N GLY A 177 9.66 -9.13 6.82
CA GLY A 177 10.67 -8.68 5.86
C GLY A 177 10.16 -7.57 4.94
N TYR A 178 8.92 -7.71 4.44
CA TYR A 178 8.25 -6.69 3.64
C TYR A 178 8.10 -5.37 4.40
N ALA A 179 7.56 -5.41 5.63
CA ALA A 179 7.29 -4.21 6.42
C ALA A 179 8.56 -3.38 6.69
N ILE A 180 9.67 -4.05 7.06
CA ILE A 180 10.95 -3.40 7.32
C ILE A 180 11.46 -2.73 6.04
N ALA A 181 11.54 -3.48 4.93
CA ALA A 181 12.08 -2.97 3.68
C ALA A 181 11.21 -1.88 3.05
N TYR A 182 9.89 -1.94 3.26
CA TYR A 182 8.94 -0.98 2.71
C TYR A 182 9.19 0.44 3.21
N ILE A 183 9.52 0.64 4.51
CA ILE A 183 9.86 1.98 5.03
C ILE A 183 11.08 2.55 4.30
N PHE A 184 12.14 1.76 4.17
CA PHE A 184 13.35 2.20 3.49
C PHE A 184 13.10 2.45 2.00
N GLY A 185 12.30 1.62 1.35
CA GLY A 185 11.90 1.78 -0.05
C GLY A 185 11.12 3.07 -0.28
N VAL A 186 10.07 3.32 0.51
CA VAL A 186 9.22 4.51 0.39
C VAL A 186 10.01 5.79 0.69
N ILE A 187 10.77 5.84 1.79
CA ILE A 187 11.58 7.01 2.11
C ILE A 187 12.62 7.25 1.01
N GLY A 188 13.28 6.19 0.53
CA GLY A 188 14.27 6.27 -0.53
C GLY A 188 13.70 6.82 -1.83
N VAL A 189 12.57 6.27 -2.31
CA VAL A 189 11.93 6.72 -3.56
C VAL A 189 11.41 8.15 -3.45
N VAL A 190 10.76 8.50 -2.34
CA VAL A 190 10.23 9.87 -2.12
C VAL A 190 11.37 10.88 -2.10
N LEU A 191 12.46 10.59 -1.38
CA LEU A 191 13.62 11.45 -1.32
C LEU A 191 14.28 11.57 -2.71
N PHE A 192 14.44 10.47 -3.43
CA PHE A 192 15.06 10.42 -4.75
C PHE A 192 14.29 11.25 -5.80
N VAL A 193 12.97 11.07 -5.88
CA VAL A 193 12.10 11.81 -6.81
C VAL A 193 12.12 13.32 -6.53
N GLN A 194 12.44 13.74 -5.30
CA GLN A 194 12.49 15.16 -4.93
C GLN A 194 13.88 15.77 -5.04
N ILE A 195 14.93 14.97 -4.84
CA ILE A 195 16.33 15.40 -4.98
C ILE A 195 16.69 15.52 -6.46
N ILE A 196 16.30 14.58 -7.32
CA ILE A 196 16.68 14.57 -8.74
C ILE A 196 16.32 15.89 -9.46
N PRO A 197 15.07 16.40 -9.37
CA PRO A 197 14.70 17.64 -10.05
C PRO A 197 15.49 18.85 -9.52
N LYS A 198 15.83 18.86 -8.21
CA LYS A 198 16.62 19.92 -7.60
C LYS A 198 18.08 19.89 -8.05
N ILE A 199 18.67 18.71 -8.20
CA ILE A 199 20.04 18.54 -8.72
C ILE A 199 20.08 18.90 -10.22
N MET A 200 19.10 18.45 -10.99
CA MET A 200 19.04 18.71 -12.43
C MET A 200 18.59 20.13 -12.80
N LYS A 201 18.17 20.96 -11.82
CA LYS A 201 17.59 22.30 -12.04
C LYS A 201 16.52 22.29 -13.14
N ALA A 202 15.76 21.21 -13.23
CA ALA A 202 14.75 21.03 -14.27
C ALA A 202 13.54 21.93 -13.95
N ASP A 203 13.14 22.75 -14.91
CA ASP A 203 11.92 23.54 -14.80
C ASP A 203 10.71 22.59 -14.94
N MET A 204 10.16 22.18 -13.79
CA MET A 204 9.02 21.28 -13.72
C MET A 204 7.76 21.86 -14.39
N ALA A 205 7.67 23.18 -14.60
CA ALA A 205 6.53 23.77 -15.30
C ALA A 205 6.66 23.59 -16.82
N HIS A 206 7.87 23.75 -17.36
CA HIS A 206 8.16 23.53 -18.78
C HIS A 206 8.04 22.05 -19.18
N GLU A 207 8.55 21.11 -18.35
CA GLU A 207 8.44 19.68 -18.67
C GLU A 207 7.01 19.14 -18.56
N ARG A 208 6.20 19.68 -17.63
CA ARG A 208 4.77 19.32 -17.53
C ARG A 208 3.96 19.77 -18.75
N GLU A 209 4.37 20.85 -19.41
CA GLU A 209 3.73 21.35 -20.63
C GLU A 209 4.09 20.47 -21.85
N LEU A 210 5.33 19.97 -21.92
CA LEU A 210 5.79 19.01 -22.94
C LEU A 210 5.16 17.62 -22.79
N LEU A 211 4.85 17.21 -21.55
CA LEU A 211 4.17 15.94 -21.24
C LEU A 211 2.65 16.02 -21.28
N ALA A 212 2.07 17.23 -21.37
CA ALA A 212 0.66 17.38 -21.64
C ALA A 212 0.40 16.90 -23.07
N PRO A 213 -0.40 15.84 -23.28
CA PRO A 213 -0.76 15.43 -24.63
C PRO A 213 -1.40 16.64 -25.31
N THR A 214 -0.95 16.95 -26.53
CA THR A 214 -1.43 18.02 -27.40
C THR A 214 -2.94 17.90 -27.63
N GLY A 215 -3.74 18.31 -26.64
CA GLY A 215 -5.16 17.99 -26.52
C GLY A 215 -5.81 18.34 -25.19
N SER A 216 -5.07 18.55 -24.09
CA SER A 216 -5.64 19.10 -22.85
C SER A 216 -5.30 20.58 -22.69
N LYS A 217 -5.97 21.42 -23.47
CA LYS A 217 -6.06 22.84 -23.12
C LYS A 217 -6.66 22.92 -21.72
N SER A 218 -5.95 23.58 -20.81
CA SER A 218 -6.43 23.86 -19.46
C SER A 218 -7.76 24.60 -19.55
N GLN A 219 -8.86 23.87 -19.42
CA GLN A 219 -10.14 24.48 -19.09
C GLN A 219 -10.11 24.74 -17.58
N ARG A 220 -9.45 25.85 -17.21
CA ARG A 220 -9.72 26.54 -15.95
C ARG A 220 -11.21 26.89 -15.94
N SER A 221 -12.05 26.02 -15.39
CA SER A 221 -13.42 26.36 -15.00
C SER A 221 -13.55 26.10 -13.50
N PRO A 222 -13.56 27.13 -12.64
CA PRO A 222 -13.74 26.97 -11.20
C PRO A 222 -15.21 26.78 -10.79
N ARG A 223 -16.10 26.28 -11.66
CA ARG A 223 -17.55 26.28 -11.40
C ARG A 223 -18.24 24.91 -11.39
N ARG A 224 -17.57 23.82 -11.79
CA ARG A 224 -18.24 22.53 -12.04
C ARG A 224 -18.56 21.71 -10.77
N TRP A 225 -17.85 21.95 -9.65
CA TRP A 225 -18.12 21.27 -8.39
C TRP A 225 -19.41 21.74 -7.71
N ALA A 226 -19.76 23.03 -7.84
CA ALA A 226 -21.01 23.58 -7.31
C ALA A 226 -22.23 23.06 -8.09
N ASP A 227 -22.10 22.88 -9.41
CA ASP A 227 -23.17 22.33 -10.24
C ASP A 227 -23.36 20.83 -10.04
N CYS A 228 -22.27 20.09 -9.76
CA CYS A 228 -22.34 18.68 -9.42
C CYS A 228 -23.02 18.46 -8.06
N LEU A 229 -22.71 19.29 -7.05
CA LEU A 229 -23.41 19.26 -5.75
C LEU A 229 -24.89 19.63 -5.89
N LYS A 230 -25.22 20.62 -6.73
CA LYS A 230 -26.63 20.97 -7.04
C LYS A 230 -27.37 19.81 -7.72
N TRP A 231 -26.70 19.06 -8.60
CA TRP A 231 -27.31 17.90 -9.26
C TRP A 231 -27.55 16.75 -8.28
N THR A 232 -26.62 16.47 -7.35
CA THR A 232 -26.80 15.43 -6.34
C THR A 232 -27.91 15.78 -5.33
N ILE A 233 -28.01 17.05 -4.92
CA ILE A 233 -29.08 17.52 -4.02
C ILE A 233 -30.44 17.53 -4.75
N SER A 234 -30.48 17.91 -6.03
CA SER A 234 -31.71 17.93 -6.82
C SER A 234 -32.22 16.51 -7.16
N ALA A 235 -31.32 15.55 -7.40
CA ALA A 235 -31.69 14.17 -7.69
C ALA A 235 -32.24 13.43 -6.47
N SER A 236 -31.71 13.74 -5.27
CA SER A 236 -32.20 13.13 -4.01
C SER A 236 -33.51 13.74 -3.51
N CYS A 237 -33.83 14.99 -3.89
CA CYS A 237 -35.11 15.63 -3.55
C CYS A 237 -36.27 15.12 -4.44
N HIS A 238 -35.99 14.83 -5.72
CA HIS A 238 -37.01 14.31 -6.65
C HIS A 238 -37.42 12.86 -6.33
N SER A 239 -36.50 12.02 -5.83
CA SER A 239 -36.82 10.64 -5.44
C SER A 239 -37.67 10.54 -4.17
N HIS A 240 -37.59 11.53 -3.26
CA HIS A 240 -38.40 11.55 -2.05
C HIS A 240 -39.84 12.05 -2.26
N LEU A 241 -40.07 12.92 -3.26
CA LEU A 241 -41.41 13.41 -3.59
C LEU A 241 -42.27 12.37 -4.34
N GLN A 242 -41.65 11.45 -5.10
CA GLN A 242 -42.39 10.35 -5.74
C GLN A 242 -42.87 9.29 -4.75
N GLN A 243 -42.12 9.00 -3.68
CA GLN A 243 -42.56 8.02 -2.65
C GLN A 243 -43.73 8.51 -1.78
N LEU A 244 -43.92 9.83 -1.64
CA LEU A 244 -45.05 10.39 -0.90
C LEU A 244 -46.35 10.46 -1.74
N SER A 245 -46.26 10.34 -3.07
CA SER A 245 -47.42 10.32 -3.97
C SER A 245 -48.06 8.92 -4.12
N GLU A 246 -47.34 7.84 -3.80
CA GLU A 246 -47.83 6.45 -3.92
C GLU A 246 -48.37 5.89 -2.58
N SER A 247 -48.37 6.68 -1.51
CA SER A 247 -48.86 6.28 -0.18
C SER A 247 -50.07 7.08 0.32
N SER A 248 -50.82 7.74 -0.59
CA SER A 248 -52.09 8.42 -0.32
C SER A 248 -53.17 8.01 -1.30
#